data_AF-A0A6C1SY42-F1
#
_entry.id   AF-A0A6C1SY42-F1
#
_cell.length_a   1.000
_cell.length_b   1.000
_cell.length_c   1.000
_cell.angle_alpha   90.00
_cell.angle_beta   90.00
_cell.angle_gamma   90.00
#
_symmetry.space_group_name_H-M   'P 1'
#
loop_
_entity.id
_entity.type
_entity.pdbx_description
1 polymer ?
#
loop_
_entity_poly.entity_id
_entity_poly.type
_entity_poly.pdbx_seq_one_letter_code
_entity_poly.pdbx_strand_id
1 'polypeptide(L)'
;MLTSTKTALALLAVLAVAGCESFGRGVTQAVLERAGEPAEDSRACEVEGQPFAGIEPYLRRQDALPPTVPGDSERPEVKVLYVHGIGTHMPGHATALRQNLATALGLEVRAPRTKRIVISHPRFPGQALGEINVSRLTDAERRRNLLFYELTWSPITQPEKDLLAFDKDQELVLRRASVNQAMRTFVNDIAPDPLAYAGAKRAPILTAVTQSICWMGSRGWSELPELTEGTSCGPQLSGFGSRLDRDDWAIVTHSLGSRVTLDALQGTADLPIQTDPGLKTFADALARREIQVFMLSNQLPLLEAGRERQQVVGQLAAYCGPHPSRPGRFLEKTQIVAFSDPNDLLSYPVPEQFAERHIDSRLCPSVSNITINVASVNSFLGLGQVANPLSAHSGYGTDERVGALLARGAGNPNVAPIVAERCTWRETDESLMK
;
A
#
# COMPACT_ATOMS: atom_id res chain seq x y z
N MET A 1 -24.03 -64.41 -51.98
CA MET A 1 -23.49 -63.79 -50.75
C MET A 1 -22.47 -62.71 -51.12
N LEU A 2 -22.88 -61.49 -51.48
CA LEU A 2 -21.93 -60.35 -51.65
C LEU A 2 -22.57 -58.95 -51.69
N THR A 3 -23.89 -58.83 -51.47
CA THR A 3 -24.60 -57.54 -51.56
C THR A 3 -25.06 -56.96 -50.21
N SER A 4 -25.00 -57.72 -49.11
CA SER A 4 -25.52 -57.27 -47.81
C SER A 4 -24.49 -56.59 -46.90
N THR A 5 -23.19 -56.68 -47.21
CA THR A 5 -22.10 -56.15 -46.37
C THR A 5 -21.71 -54.70 -46.71
N LYS A 6 -22.04 -54.21 -47.92
CA LYS A 6 -21.70 -52.83 -48.32
C LYS A 6 -22.64 -51.78 -47.73
N THR A 7 -23.90 -52.14 -47.47
CA THR A 7 -24.92 -51.22 -46.90
C THR A 7 -24.73 -50.98 -45.41
N ALA A 8 -24.23 -51.97 -44.66
CA ALA A 8 -23.96 -51.82 -43.22
C ALA A 8 -22.72 -50.96 -42.92
N LEU A 9 -21.68 -51.01 -43.76
CA LEU A 9 -20.48 -50.21 -43.60
C LEU A 9 -20.71 -48.72 -43.92
N ALA A 10 -21.58 -48.42 -44.89
CA ALA A 10 -21.95 -47.05 -45.23
C ALA A 10 -22.81 -46.39 -44.12
N LEU A 11 -23.67 -47.15 -43.43
CA LEU A 11 -24.51 -46.63 -42.35
C LEU A 11 -23.70 -46.32 -41.07
N LEU A 12 -22.66 -47.12 -40.77
CA LEU A 12 -21.76 -46.85 -39.63
C LEU A 12 -20.88 -45.61 -39.85
N ALA A 13 -20.44 -45.37 -41.10
CA ALA A 13 -19.62 -44.21 -41.44
C ALA A 13 -20.40 -42.88 -41.33
N VAL A 14 -21.71 -42.87 -41.65
CA VAL A 14 -22.56 -41.68 -41.51
C VAL A 14 -22.85 -41.37 -40.03
N LEU A 15 -22.99 -42.38 -39.17
CA LEU A 15 -23.17 -42.19 -37.73
C LEU A 15 -21.88 -41.73 -37.02
N ALA A 16 -20.69 -42.11 -37.54
CA ALA A 16 -19.41 -41.66 -36.99
C ALA A 16 -19.08 -40.19 -37.31
N VAL A 17 -19.53 -39.67 -38.46
CA VAL A 17 -19.31 -38.27 -38.86
C VAL A 17 -20.35 -37.33 -38.22
N ALA A 18 -21.58 -37.80 -37.99
CA ALA A 18 -22.62 -37.02 -37.31
C ALA A 18 -22.34 -36.80 -35.80
N GLY A 19 -21.49 -37.62 -35.18
CA GLY A 19 -21.11 -37.49 -33.77
C GLY A 19 -20.01 -36.46 -33.46
N CYS A 20 -19.23 -36.04 -34.46
CA CYS A 20 -18.13 -35.08 -34.26
C CYS A 20 -18.53 -33.62 -34.51
N GLU A 21 -19.54 -33.35 -35.33
CA GLU A 21 -20.01 -31.98 -35.55
C GLU A 21 -20.85 -31.42 -34.38
N SER A 22 -21.57 -32.27 -33.63
CA SER A 22 -22.41 -31.83 -32.52
C SER A 22 -21.60 -31.56 -31.24
N PHE A 23 -20.54 -32.34 -30.98
CA PHE A 23 -19.64 -32.12 -29.85
C PHE A 23 -18.73 -30.91 -30.09
N GLY A 24 -18.20 -30.77 -31.32
CA GLY A 24 -17.41 -29.61 -31.72
C GLY A 24 -18.20 -28.30 -31.62
N ARG A 25 -19.43 -28.26 -32.16
CA ARG A 25 -20.32 -27.11 -31.98
C ARG A 25 -20.69 -26.85 -30.53
N GLY A 26 -21.01 -27.88 -29.74
CA GLY A 26 -21.35 -27.71 -28.33
C GLY A 26 -20.21 -27.11 -27.50
N VAL A 27 -18.97 -27.56 -27.72
CA VAL A 27 -17.78 -27.03 -27.03
C VAL A 27 -17.41 -25.64 -27.55
N THR A 28 -17.43 -25.42 -28.86
CA THR A 28 -17.11 -24.10 -29.44
C THR A 28 -18.17 -23.06 -29.09
N GLN A 29 -19.45 -23.45 -29.05
CA GLN A 29 -20.55 -22.58 -28.65
C GLN A 29 -20.54 -22.30 -27.14
N ALA A 30 -20.24 -23.29 -26.29
CA ALA A 30 -20.04 -23.07 -24.86
C ALA A 30 -18.83 -22.17 -24.55
N VAL A 31 -17.76 -22.22 -25.36
CA VAL A 31 -16.59 -21.34 -25.24
C VAL A 31 -16.91 -19.92 -25.75
N LEU A 32 -17.69 -19.79 -26.83
CA LEU A 32 -18.13 -18.49 -27.37
C LEU A 32 -19.18 -17.81 -26.48
N GLU A 33 -20.10 -18.57 -25.89
CA GLU A 33 -21.06 -18.09 -24.90
C GLU A 33 -20.35 -17.64 -23.61
N ARG A 34 -19.32 -18.38 -23.15
CA ARG A 34 -18.43 -17.94 -22.05
C ARG A 34 -17.53 -16.75 -22.39
N ALA A 35 -17.19 -16.55 -23.66
CA ALA A 35 -16.36 -15.43 -24.10
C ALA A 35 -17.16 -14.12 -24.23
N GLY A 36 -18.50 -14.21 -24.29
CA GLY A 36 -19.41 -13.07 -24.36
C GLY A 36 -19.97 -12.62 -23.00
N GLU A 37 -19.92 -13.47 -21.98
CA GLU A 37 -20.26 -13.11 -20.60
C GLU A 37 -19.01 -12.60 -19.87
N PRO A 38 -19.09 -11.49 -19.11
CA PRO A 38 -17.97 -11.10 -18.25
C PRO A 38 -17.70 -12.27 -17.30
N ALA A 39 -16.50 -12.85 -17.38
CA ALA A 39 -16.11 -13.94 -16.52
C ALA A 39 -16.38 -13.55 -15.06
N GLU A 40 -17.18 -14.36 -14.36
CA GLU A 40 -17.53 -14.13 -12.96
C GLU A 40 -16.24 -13.95 -12.16
N ASP A 41 -16.07 -12.79 -11.53
CA ASP A 41 -14.89 -12.51 -10.74
C ASP A 41 -14.90 -13.42 -9.49
N SER A 42 -14.06 -14.44 -9.47
CA SER A 42 -13.99 -15.43 -8.40
C SER A 42 -12.96 -15.10 -7.32
N ARG A 43 -12.34 -13.91 -7.37
CA ARG A 43 -11.29 -13.52 -6.43
C ARG A 43 -11.84 -13.37 -5.01
N ALA A 44 -11.27 -14.07 -4.04
CA ALA A 44 -11.72 -14.02 -2.65
C ALA A 44 -11.33 -12.70 -1.95
N CYS A 45 -12.08 -12.36 -0.91
CA CYS A 45 -11.79 -11.25 -0.01
C CYS A 45 -12.36 -11.58 1.39
N GLU A 46 -11.51 -11.56 2.40
CA GLU A 46 -11.86 -11.74 3.81
C GLU A 46 -11.18 -10.65 4.64
N VAL A 47 -11.92 -10.10 5.59
CA VAL A 47 -11.46 -9.05 6.50
C VAL A 47 -11.68 -9.54 7.92
N GLU A 48 -10.61 -9.56 8.72
CA GLU A 48 -10.60 -10.00 10.12
C GLU A 48 -9.94 -8.94 11.01
N GLY A 49 -10.58 -8.55 12.12
CA GLY A 49 -10.00 -7.59 13.08
C GLY A 49 -11.01 -6.68 13.76
N GLN A 50 -10.54 -5.56 14.28
CA GLN A 50 -11.41 -4.48 14.78
C GLN A 50 -11.99 -3.64 13.62
N PRO A 51 -13.22 -3.12 13.75
CA PRO A 51 -13.77 -2.20 12.77
C PRO A 51 -12.85 -1.00 12.50
N PHE A 52 -12.74 -0.62 11.24
CA PHE A 52 -11.99 0.56 10.82
C PHE A 52 -12.80 1.35 9.79
N ALA A 53 -12.67 2.67 9.83
CA ALA A 53 -13.60 3.56 9.12
C ALA A 53 -13.10 4.01 7.73
N GLY A 54 -11.81 3.81 7.43
CA GLY A 54 -11.20 4.30 6.19
C GLY A 54 -10.91 5.80 6.23
N ILE A 55 -10.63 6.37 5.05
CA ILE A 55 -10.24 7.78 4.87
C ILE A 55 -11.45 8.72 4.71
N GLU A 56 -12.57 8.23 4.19
CA GLU A 56 -13.74 9.02 3.85
C GLU A 56 -14.35 9.81 5.04
N PRO A 57 -14.37 9.30 6.29
CA PRO A 57 -14.81 10.09 7.44
C PRO A 57 -14.02 11.39 7.64
N TYR A 58 -12.74 11.42 7.27
CA TYR A 58 -11.91 12.62 7.33
C TYR A 58 -12.39 13.68 6.32
N LEU A 59 -12.86 13.24 5.14
CA LEU A 59 -13.44 14.13 4.14
C LEU A 59 -14.85 14.60 4.53
N ARG A 60 -15.67 13.75 5.16
CA ARG A 60 -17.00 14.17 5.64
C ARG A 60 -16.94 15.36 6.59
N ARG A 61 -15.90 15.46 7.42
CA ARG A 61 -15.68 16.61 8.30
C ARG A 61 -15.58 17.94 7.53
N GLN A 62 -15.19 17.89 6.26
CA GLN A 62 -15.08 19.06 5.40
C GLN A 62 -16.41 19.45 4.72
N ASP A 63 -17.43 18.59 4.74
CA ASP A 63 -18.73 18.85 4.10
C ASP A 63 -19.46 20.06 4.72
N ALA A 64 -19.20 20.32 6.01
CA ALA A 64 -19.74 21.48 6.74
C ALA A 64 -18.98 22.79 6.45
N LEU A 65 -17.86 22.73 5.74
CA LEU A 65 -17.02 23.89 5.44
C LEU A 65 -17.38 24.47 4.05
N PRO A 66 -17.17 25.78 3.82
CA PRO A 66 -17.36 26.36 2.49
C PRO A 66 -16.41 25.72 1.46
N PRO A 67 -16.71 25.81 0.14
CA PRO A 67 -15.79 25.38 -0.90
C PRO A 67 -14.39 25.99 -0.76
N THR A 68 -13.38 25.24 -1.18
CA THR A 68 -11.99 25.69 -1.10
C THR A 68 -11.74 26.92 -1.97
N VAL A 69 -11.09 27.92 -1.38
CA VAL A 69 -10.66 29.15 -2.05
C VAL A 69 -9.15 29.08 -2.29
N PRO A 70 -8.64 29.52 -3.46
CA PRO A 70 -7.21 29.61 -3.70
C PRO A 70 -6.50 30.46 -2.64
N GLY A 71 -5.39 29.95 -2.09
CA GLY A 71 -4.58 30.66 -1.10
C GLY A 71 -5.03 30.48 0.35
N ASP A 72 -6.14 29.78 0.62
CA ASP A 72 -6.55 29.45 1.99
C ASP A 72 -5.53 28.52 2.65
N SER A 73 -4.81 29.03 3.65
CA SER A 73 -3.88 28.25 4.49
C SER A 73 -4.53 27.75 5.77
N GLU A 74 -5.73 28.21 6.12
CA GLU A 74 -6.35 27.89 7.41
C GLU A 74 -7.26 26.67 7.33
N ARG A 75 -7.76 26.32 6.15
CA ARG A 75 -8.58 25.13 5.95
C ARG A 75 -7.86 23.83 6.36
N PRO A 76 -8.49 22.95 7.16
CA PRO A 76 -8.06 21.57 7.34
C PRO A 76 -8.02 20.78 6.03
N GLU A 77 -7.02 19.93 5.89
CA GLU A 77 -6.82 19.06 4.71
C GLU A 77 -6.76 17.59 5.14
N VAL A 78 -7.24 16.70 4.26
CA VAL A 78 -6.95 15.26 4.37
C VAL A 78 -5.68 14.97 3.61
N LYS A 79 -4.73 14.26 4.22
CA LYS A 79 -3.42 13.95 3.64
C LYS A 79 -3.18 12.44 3.66
N VAL A 80 -2.75 11.91 2.53
CA VAL A 80 -2.39 10.50 2.38
C VAL A 80 -0.93 10.42 1.96
N LEU A 81 -0.09 9.80 2.78
CA LEU A 81 1.29 9.49 2.41
C LEU A 81 1.35 8.08 1.83
N TYR A 82 1.85 7.95 0.61
CA TYR A 82 2.21 6.68 0.00
C TYR A 82 3.72 6.44 0.10
N VAL A 83 4.10 5.33 0.74
CA VAL A 83 5.48 4.86 0.86
C VAL A 83 5.63 3.55 0.08
N HIS A 84 6.33 3.59 -1.06
CA HIS A 84 6.59 2.39 -1.84
C HIS A 84 7.58 1.44 -1.14
N GLY A 85 7.57 0.18 -1.54
CA GLY A 85 8.49 -0.84 -1.08
C GLY A 85 9.65 -1.06 -2.03
N ILE A 86 10.07 -2.32 -2.13
CA ILE A 86 11.17 -2.77 -2.99
C ILE A 86 10.91 -2.49 -4.47
N GLY A 87 11.99 -2.40 -5.25
CA GLY A 87 11.96 -2.13 -6.68
C GLY A 87 12.37 -0.71 -7.03
N THR A 88 12.71 -0.49 -8.30
CA THR A 88 12.99 0.85 -8.80
C THR A 88 11.69 1.52 -9.22
N HIS A 89 11.39 2.63 -8.55
CA HIS A 89 10.19 3.42 -8.74
C HIS A 89 10.57 4.81 -9.25
N MET A 90 9.65 5.39 -10.02
CA MET A 90 9.74 6.76 -10.51
C MET A 90 8.53 7.55 -10.02
N PRO A 91 8.65 8.88 -9.89
CA PRO A 91 7.52 9.79 -9.74
C PRO A 91 6.33 9.43 -10.62
N GLY A 92 5.16 9.28 -10.01
CA GLY A 92 3.90 8.88 -10.62
C GLY A 92 3.58 7.39 -10.50
N HIS A 93 4.45 6.55 -9.93
CA HIS A 93 4.22 5.11 -9.81
C HIS A 93 2.92 4.77 -9.04
N ALA A 94 2.53 5.56 -8.05
CA ALA A 94 1.31 5.34 -7.27
C ALA A 94 0.04 5.88 -7.96
N THR A 95 0.11 6.29 -9.23
CA THR A 95 -1.03 6.86 -9.97
C THR A 95 -2.25 5.93 -9.99
N ALA A 96 -2.04 4.63 -10.17
CA ALA A 96 -3.14 3.66 -10.17
C ALA A 96 -3.87 3.64 -8.82
N LEU A 97 -3.11 3.49 -7.73
CA LEU A 97 -3.65 3.52 -6.36
C LEU A 97 -4.35 4.85 -6.06
N ARG A 98 -3.72 5.97 -6.41
CA ARG A 98 -4.29 7.31 -6.22
C ARG A 98 -5.61 7.47 -6.96
N GLN A 99 -5.70 6.99 -8.20
CA GLN A 99 -6.93 7.06 -9.00
C GLN A 99 -8.04 6.17 -8.44
N ASN A 100 -7.68 4.95 -8.04
CA ASN A 100 -8.61 4.01 -7.43
C ASN A 100 -9.18 4.59 -6.12
N LEU A 101 -8.32 5.09 -5.24
CA LEU A 101 -8.72 5.78 -4.01
C LEU A 101 -9.58 7.03 -4.31
N ALA A 102 -9.18 7.86 -5.26
CA ALA A 102 -9.95 9.05 -5.65
C ALA A 102 -11.37 8.69 -6.11
N THR A 103 -11.48 7.64 -6.92
CA THR A 103 -12.76 7.12 -7.41
C THR A 103 -13.63 6.64 -6.26
N ALA A 104 -13.08 5.83 -5.35
CA ALA A 104 -13.80 5.33 -4.18
C ALA A 104 -14.25 6.44 -3.20
N LEU A 105 -13.55 7.58 -3.20
CA LEU A 105 -13.86 8.76 -2.37
C LEU A 105 -14.74 9.80 -3.08
N GLY A 106 -15.02 9.66 -4.38
CA GLY A 106 -15.75 10.65 -5.17
C GLY A 106 -14.96 11.94 -5.46
N LEU A 107 -13.64 11.84 -5.61
CA LEU A 107 -12.75 12.98 -5.90
C LEU A 107 -12.41 13.03 -7.40
N GLU A 108 -13.29 13.65 -8.18
CA GLU A 108 -13.23 13.64 -9.64
C GLU A 108 -12.31 14.72 -10.25
N VAL A 109 -11.96 15.73 -9.47
CA VAL A 109 -11.19 16.89 -9.92
C VAL A 109 -9.79 16.85 -9.32
N ARG A 110 -8.77 17.13 -10.14
CA ARG A 110 -7.38 17.24 -9.68
C ARG A 110 -6.76 18.57 -10.06
N ALA A 111 -5.79 19.02 -9.26
CA ALA A 111 -4.92 20.11 -9.69
C ALA A 111 -4.17 19.73 -10.98
N PRO A 112 -3.94 20.68 -11.90
CA PRO A 112 -3.32 20.39 -13.19
C PRO A 112 -1.87 19.94 -13.06
N ARG A 113 -1.15 20.44 -12.05
CA ARG A 113 0.25 20.11 -11.75
C ARG A 113 0.39 19.57 -10.34
N THR A 114 1.38 18.70 -10.16
CA THR A 114 1.86 18.28 -8.85
C THR A 114 2.84 19.30 -8.30
N LYS A 115 2.98 19.35 -6.98
CA LYS A 115 4.08 20.04 -6.30
C LYS A 115 5.17 19.03 -5.96
N ARG A 116 6.43 19.43 -6.10
CA ARG A 116 7.59 18.52 -5.93
C ARG A 116 8.44 18.96 -4.77
N ILE A 117 8.80 18.00 -3.92
CA ILE A 117 9.70 18.21 -2.80
C ILE A 117 10.91 17.31 -3.00
N VAL A 118 12.04 17.87 -3.45
CA VAL A 118 13.31 17.14 -3.50
C VAL A 118 13.84 17.03 -2.07
N ILE A 119 13.99 15.80 -1.59
CA ILE A 119 14.37 15.55 -0.20
C ILE A 119 15.86 15.84 -0.04
N SER A 120 16.16 16.70 0.93
CA SER A 120 17.53 17.00 1.34
C SER A 120 17.62 16.95 2.86
N HIS A 121 18.78 16.58 3.39
CA HIS A 121 18.99 16.51 4.83
C HIS A 121 20.46 16.79 5.19
N PRO A 122 20.77 17.61 6.21
CA PRO A 122 22.16 17.96 6.56
C PRO A 122 23.08 16.78 6.88
N ARG A 123 22.52 15.67 7.39
CA ARG A 123 23.27 14.41 7.63
C ARG A 123 23.74 13.69 6.36
N PHE A 124 23.16 14.01 5.20
CA PHE A 124 23.45 13.37 3.92
C PHE A 124 23.67 14.43 2.83
N PRO A 125 24.69 15.30 3.00
CA PRO A 125 24.90 16.42 2.10
C PRO A 125 25.21 15.93 0.68
N GLY A 126 24.49 16.47 -0.31
CA GLY A 126 24.68 16.11 -1.73
C GLY A 126 24.18 14.71 -2.13
N GLN A 127 23.64 13.92 -1.20
CA GLN A 127 23.07 12.61 -1.53
C GLN A 127 21.64 12.76 -2.08
N ALA A 128 21.32 12.02 -3.14
CA ALA A 128 19.95 11.92 -3.64
C ALA A 128 19.11 11.03 -2.70
N LEU A 129 18.32 11.65 -1.82
CA LEU A 129 17.43 10.95 -0.88
C LEU A 129 16.05 10.63 -1.49
N GLY A 130 15.78 11.10 -2.71
CA GLY A 130 14.51 10.93 -3.38
C GLY A 130 13.66 12.21 -3.39
N GLU A 131 12.40 12.06 -3.76
CA GLU A 131 11.46 13.17 -3.85
C GLU A 131 10.04 12.78 -3.45
N ILE A 132 9.24 13.78 -3.10
CA ILE A 132 7.82 13.64 -2.81
C ILE A 132 7.04 14.38 -3.91
N ASN A 133 6.14 13.67 -4.57
CA ASN A 133 5.19 14.24 -5.52
C ASN A 133 3.84 14.41 -4.84
N VAL A 134 3.40 15.66 -4.67
CA VAL A 134 2.14 16.00 -4.00
C VAL A 134 1.07 16.33 -5.04
N SER A 135 0.03 15.50 -5.08
CA SER A 135 -1.16 15.71 -5.90
C SER A 135 -2.30 16.24 -5.06
N ARG A 136 -3.10 17.16 -5.59
CA ARG A 136 -4.33 17.64 -4.95
C ARG A 136 -5.56 17.12 -5.68
N LEU A 137 -6.48 16.53 -4.94
CA LEU A 137 -7.72 15.91 -5.39
C LEU A 137 -8.92 16.55 -4.67
N THR A 138 -10.01 16.76 -5.39
CA THR A 138 -11.21 17.40 -4.87
C THR A 138 -12.47 16.90 -5.57
N ASP A 139 -13.62 17.09 -4.95
CA ASP A 139 -14.95 16.85 -5.55
C ASP A 139 -15.33 17.98 -6.54
N ALA A 140 -16.40 17.78 -7.29
CA ALA A 140 -16.88 18.74 -8.29
C ALA A 140 -17.17 20.12 -7.68
N GLU A 141 -17.72 20.14 -6.46
CA GLU A 141 -18.05 21.36 -5.72
C GLU A 141 -16.88 21.98 -4.96
N ARG A 142 -15.70 21.36 -5.03
CA ARG A 142 -14.46 21.79 -4.35
C ARG A 142 -14.59 21.90 -2.83
N ARG A 143 -15.47 21.13 -2.21
CA ARG A 143 -15.65 21.06 -0.75
C ARG A 143 -14.72 20.04 -0.10
N ARG A 144 -14.54 18.87 -0.71
CA ARG A 144 -13.65 17.82 -0.19
C ARG A 144 -12.26 18.00 -0.78
N ASN A 145 -11.23 18.05 0.04
CA ASN A 145 -9.85 18.29 -0.37
C ASN A 145 -8.92 17.24 0.24
N LEU A 146 -8.26 16.49 -0.65
CA LEU A 146 -7.25 15.48 -0.30
C LEU A 146 -5.93 15.79 -0.99
N LEU A 147 -4.84 15.75 -0.23
CA LEU A 147 -3.48 15.78 -0.74
C LEU A 147 -2.87 14.38 -0.68
N PHE A 148 -2.40 13.90 -1.83
CA PHE A 148 -1.73 12.61 -1.95
C PHE A 148 -0.23 12.85 -2.11
N TYR A 149 0.55 12.51 -1.09
CA TYR A 149 2.00 12.60 -1.03
C TYR A 149 2.58 11.26 -1.47
N GLU A 150 3.21 11.22 -2.64
CA GLU A 150 3.90 10.02 -3.14
C GLU A 150 5.40 10.15 -2.92
N LEU A 151 5.96 9.35 -2.02
CA LEU A 151 7.41 9.28 -1.82
C LEU A 151 8.04 8.34 -2.83
N THR A 152 9.10 8.79 -3.51
CA THR A 152 10.03 7.96 -4.27
C THR A 152 11.43 8.05 -3.66
N TRP A 153 11.93 6.97 -3.05
CA TRP A 153 13.26 6.89 -2.43
C TRP A 153 14.27 6.03 -3.20
N SER A 154 13.87 5.42 -4.32
CA SER A 154 14.72 4.56 -5.17
C SER A 154 16.11 5.12 -5.53
N PRO A 155 16.35 6.44 -5.69
CA PRO A 155 17.71 6.96 -5.92
C PRO A 155 18.75 6.55 -4.87
N ILE A 156 18.33 6.20 -3.63
CA ILE A 156 19.24 5.80 -2.56
C ILE A 156 19.93 4.45 -2.84
N THR A 157 19.21 3.52 -3.48
CA THR A 157 19.67 2.14 -3.75
C THR A 157 19.97 1.88 -5.23
N GLN A 158 19.66 2.83 -6.10
CA GLN A 158 19.92 2.71 -7.54
C GLN A 158 21.39 2.38 -7.87
N PRO A 159 22.41 2.99 -7.22
CA PRO A 159 23.81 2.63 -7.51
C PRO A 159 24.11 1.15 -7.26
N GLU A 160 23.55 0.55 -6.21
CA GLU A 160 23.73 -0.88 -5.92
C GLU A 160 23.03 -1.78 -6.94
N LYS A 161 21.88 -1.34 -7.48
CA LYS A 161 21.18 -2.06 -8.57
C LYS A 161 21.95 -1.97 -9.88
N ASP A 162 22.55 -0.82 -10.16
CA ASP A 162 23.36 -0.61 -11.37
C ASP A 162 24.61 -1.49 -11.37
N LEU A 163 25.18 -1.81 -10.19
CA LEU A 163 26.26 -2.80 -10.06
C LEU A 163 25.85 -4.21 -10.52
N LEU A 164 24.57 -4.56 -10.44
CA LEU A 164 24.04 -5.85 -10.92
C LEU A 164 23.62 -5.80 -12.39
N ALA A 165 23.71 -4.65 -13.06
CA ALA A 165 23.25 -4.48 -14.43
C ALA A 165 24.06 -5.27 -15.46
N PHE A 166 25.29 -5.72 -15.14
CA PHE A 166 26.06 -6.63 -16.00
C PHE A 166 25.27 -7.91 -16.34
N ASP A 167 24.36 -8.32 -15.45
CA ASP A 167 23.53 -9.50 -15.62
C ASP A 167 22.41 -9.32 -16.69
N LYS A 168 22.32 -8.12 -17.30
CA LYS A 168 21.47 -7.79 -18.45
C LYS A 168 22.23 -7.82 -19.79
N ASP A 169 23.49 -8.27 -19.82
CA ASP A 169 24.25 -8.44 -21.07
C ASP A 169 23.50 -9.37 -22.04
N GLN A 170 23.48 -9.01 -23.33
CA GLN A 170 22.77 -9.75 -24.38
C GLN A 170 23.17 -11.22 -24.42
N GLU A 171 24.45 -11.53 -24.16
CA GLU A 171 24.91 -12.92 -24.10
C GLU A 171 24.20 -13.73 -23.00
N LEU A 172 24.01 -13.15 -21.81
CA LEU A 172 23.34 -13.81 -20.70
C LEU A 172 21.82 -13.90 -20.92
N VAL A 173 21.23 -12.85 -21.50
CA VAL A 173 19.79 -12.80 -21.81
C VAL A 173 19.41 -13.86 -22.85
N LEU A 174 20.18 -13.98 -23.93
CA LEU A 174 19.90 -14.94 -25.02
C LEU A 174 20.03 -16.41 -24.57
N ARG A 175 20.80 -16.68 -23.52
CA ARG A 175 20.99 -18.02 -22.94
C ARG A 175 19.90 -18.41 -21.93
N ARG A 176 19.06 -17.47 -21.48
CA ARG A 176 18.01 -17.74 -20.48
C ARG A 176 16.68 -18.05 -21.15
N ALA A 177 15.97 -19.03 -20.59
CA ALA A 177 14.55 -19.18 -20.87
C ALA A 177 13.79 -17.89 -20.47
N SER A 178 12.75 -17.55 -21.24
CA SER A 178 12.00 -16.30 -21.08
C SER A 178 11.47 -16.07 -19.66
N VAL A 179 10.92 -17.11 -19.03
CA VAL A 179 10.42 -17.06 -17.65
C VAL A 179 11.55 -16.79 -16.65
N ASN A 180 12.71 -17.45 -16.83
CA ASN A 180 13.87 -17.25 -15.97
C ASN A 180 14.44 -15.83 -16.12
N GLN A 181 14.44 -15.28 -17.34
CA GLN A 181 14.86 -13.90 -17.59
C GLN A 181 13.93 -12.89 -16.91
N ALA A 182 12.61 -13.11 -16.95
CA ALA A 182 11.64 -12.27 -16.26
C ALA A 182 11.86 -12.31 -14.73
N MET A 183 11.98 -13.50 -14.15
CA MET A 183 12.29 -13.67 -12.73
C MET A 183 13.63 -13.04 -12.34
N ARG A 184 14.66 -13.19 -13.17
CA ARG A 184 15.98 -12.63 -12.90
C ARG A 184 15.97 -11.10 -12.91
N THR A 185 15.26 -10.51 -13.86
CA THR A 185 15.07 -9.06 -13.93
C THR A 185 14.37 -8.54 -12.67
N PHE A 186 13.33 -9.24 -12.21
CA PHE A 186 12.66 -8.95 -10.95
C PHE A 186 13.61 -9.03 -9.76
N VAL A 187 14.33 -10.15 -9.58
CA VAL A 187 15.26 -10.34 -8.46
C VAL A 187 16.33 -9.25 -8.43
N ASN A 188 16.94 -8.91 -9.57
CA ASN A 188 18.00 -7.88 -9.62
C ASN A 188 17.47 -6.48 -9.26
N ASP A 189 16.19 -6.19 -9.53
CA ASP A 189 15.57 -4.91 -9.20
C ASP A 189 15.09 -4.83 -7.74
N ILE A 190 14.72 -5.99 -7.17
CA ILE A 190 13.94 -6.07 -5.93
C ILE A 190 14.78 -6.51 -4.73
N ALA A 191 15.65 -7.52 -4.90
CA ALA A 191 16.44 -8.09 -3.82
C ALA A 191 17.48 -7.14 -3.19
N PRO A 192 18.07 -6.18 -3.91
CA PRO A 192 19.01 -5.24 -3.30
C PRO A 192 18.38 -4.37 -2.21
N ASP A 193 17.08 -4.05 -2.30
CA ASP A 193 16.45 -3.08 -1.40
C ASP A 193 16.33 -3.57 0.05
N PRO A 194 15.83 -4.80 0.35
CA PRO A 194 15.84 -5.33 1.72
C PRO A 194 17.25 -5.44 2.30
N LEU A 195 18.24 -5.85 1.49
CA LEU A 195 19.64 -5.96 1.92
C LEU A 195 20.22 -4.59 2.25
N ALA A 196 19.99 -3.61 1.38
CA ALA A 196 20.41 -2.22 1.58
C ALA A 196 19.77 -1.62 2.83
N TYR A 197 18.49 -1.88 3.07
CA TYR A 197 17.76 -1.40 4.24
C TYR A 197 18.17 -2.10 5.55
N ALA A 198 18.55 -3.37 5.50
CA ALA A 198 19.13 -4.06 6.64
C ALA A 198 20.56 -3.55 6.97
N GLY A 199 21.25 -2.96 6.00
CA GLY A 199 22.62 -2.46 6.12
C GLY A 199 22.74 -0.93 6.04
N ALA A 200 23.73 -0.47 5.27
CA ALA A 200 24.19 0.92 5.26
C ALA A 200 23.16 1.94 4.73
N LYS A 201 22.16 1.50 3.95
CA LYS A 201 21.14 2.41 3.38
C LYS A 201 19.93 2.60 4.27
N ARG A 202 19.89 1.94 5.44
CA ARG A 202 18.83 2.12 6.45
C ARG A 202 18.61 3.59 6.79
N ALA A 203 19.67 4.29 7.21
CA ALA A 203 19.59 5.67 7.69
C ALA A 203 19.10 6.68 6.63
N PRO A 204 19.60 6.66 5.37
CA PRO A 204 19.06 7.55 4.34
C PRO A 204 17.61 7.20 3.94
N ILE A 205 17.24 5.92 3.83
CA ILE A 205 15.85 5.51 3.53
C ILE A 205 14.89 5.98 4.63
N LEU A 206 15.25 5.75 5.89
CA LEU A 206 14.47 6.26 7.03
C LEU A 206 14.35 7.78 7.00
N THR A 207 15.44 8.48 6.66
CA THR A 207 15.41 9.94 6.54
C THR A 207 14.43 10.40 5.47
N ALA A 208 14.34 9.72 4.33
CA ALA A 208 13.38 10.05 3.28
C ALA A 208 11.92 9.91 3.76
N VAL A 209 11.60 8.83 4.49
CA VAL A 209 10.25 8.63 5.05
C VAL A 209 9.95 9.63 6.18
N THR A 210 10.88 9.87 7.11
CA THR A 210 10.72 10.87 8.18
C THR A 210 10.54 12.28 7.61
N GLN A 211 11.29 12.65 6.56
CA GLN A 211 11.11 13.94 5.88
C GLN A 211 9.72 14.03 5.24
N SER A 212 9.19 12.94 4.69
CA SER A 212 7.84 12.91 4.14
C SER A 212 6.76 13.16 5.18
N ILE A 213 6.85 12.51 6.35
CA ILE A 213 5.96 12.75 7.49
C ILE A 213 6.10 14.21 7.98
N CYS A 214 7.32 14.71 8.06
CA CYS A 214 7.58 16.10 8.47
C CYS A 214 6.92 17.12 7.52
N TRP A 215 7.09 16.97 6.21
CA TRP A 215 6.49 17.86 5.22
C TRP A 215 4.96 17.79 5.25
N MET A 216 4.40 16.59 5.36
CA MET A 216 2.97 16.37 5.55
C MET A 216 2.46 17.12 6.80
N GLY A 217 3.26 17.15 7.87
CA GLY A 217 2.95 17.80 9.14
C GLY A 217 3.19 19.30 9.25
N SER A 218 3.82 19.90 8.26
CA SER A 218 4.30 21.28 8.40
C SER A 218 3.68 22.26 7.40
N ARG A 219 3.12 21.79 6.29
CA ARG A 219 2.64 22.66 5.21
C ARG A 219 1.34 22.17 4.59
N GLY A 220 0.37 23.06 4.38
CA GLY A 220 -0.79 22.79 3.54
C GLY A 220 -0.53 23.06 2.06
N TRP A 221 -1.52 22.78 1.19
CA TRP A 221 -1.34 22.94 -0.26
C TRP A 221 -0.91 24.34 -0.69
N SER A 222 -1.52 25.38 -0.13
CA SER A 222 -1.23 26.78 -0.46
C SER A 222 0.18 27.21 -0.06
N GLU A 223 0.75 26.58 0.97
CA GLU A 223 2.06 26.91 1.53
C GLU A 223 3.20 26.09 0.92
N LEU A 224 2.89 24.94 0.32
CA LEU A 224 3.90 24.12 -0.36
C LEU A 224 4.47 24.87 -1.58
N PRO A 225 5.80 24.87 -1.78
CA PRO A 225 6.38 25.40 -3.01
C PRO A 225 6.09 24.49 -4.20
N GLU A 226 6.17 25.02 -5.43
CA GLU A 226 6.06 24.20 -6.64
C GLU A 226 7.22 23.19 -6.74
N LEU A 227 8.41 23.60 -6.29
CA LEU A 227 9.62 22.79 -6.21
C LEU A 227 10.43 23.20 -4.96
N THR A 228 10.90 22.25 -4.17
CA THR A 228 11.96 22.51 -3.17
C THR A 228 13.33 22.12 -3.71
N GLU A 229 14.35 22.91 -3.39
CA GLU A 229 15.76 22.55 -3.57
C GLU A 229 16.53 22.88 -2.29
N GLY A 230 17.39 21.97 -1.82
CA GLY A 230 18.28 22.18 -0.67
C GLY A 230 17.61 22.47 0.68
N THR A 231 16.29 22.25 0.79
CA THR A 231 15.53 22.50 2.03
C THR A 231 15.15 21.19 2.72
N SER A 232 15.56 21.04 3.98
CA SER A 232 15.12 19.96 4.87
C SER A 232 13.94 20.45 5.71
N CYS A 233 12.96 19.58 5.92
CA CYS A 233 11.93 19.80 6.91
C CYS A 233 12.48 19.51 8.31
N GLY A 234 12.26 20.44 9.24
CA GLY A 234 12.73 20.42 10.61
C GLY A 234 12.43 21.74 11.32
N PRO A 235 12.90 21.94 12.56
CA PRO A 235 12.56 23.12 13.39
C PRO A 235 12.85 24.48 12.75
N GLN A 236 13.81 24.54 11.83
CA GLN A 236 14.18 25.75 11.10
C GLN A 236 13.23 26.08 9.94
N LEU A 237 12.38 25.14 9.53
CA LEU A 237 11.35 25.35 8.52
C LEU A 237 10.22 26.18 9.13
N SER A 238 9.90 27.32 8.51
CA SER A 238 8.70 28.08 8.87
C SER A 238 7.45 27.18 8.81
N GLY A 239 6.63 27.21 9.85
CA GLY A 239 5.45 26.35 9.96
C GLY A 239 5.77 24.89 10.32
N PHE A 240 6.98 24.55 10.77
CA PHE A 240 7.30 23.20 11.23
C PHE A 240 6.26 22.68 12.23
N GLY A 241 5.61 21.57 11.91
CA GLY A 241 4.55 20.97 12.74
C GLY A 241 3.26 21.78 12.84
N SER A 242 3.05 22.85 12.08
CA SER A 242 1.84 23.69 12.19
C SER A 242 0.55 22.96 11.77
N ARG A 243 0.69 21.90 10.96
CA ARG A 243 -0.43 21.10 10.42
C ARG A 243 -0.70 19.85 11.26
N LEU A 244 0.31 19.37 12.01
CA LEU A 244 0.18 19.13 13.45
C LEU A 244 -1.11 18.53 13.96
N ASP A 245 -1.99 19.41 14.40
CA ASP A 245 -3.26 19.15 15.08
C ASP A 245 -4.46 19.58 14.21
N ARG A 246 -4.21 20.06 12.98
CA ARG A 246 -5.21 20.64 12.08
C ARG A 246 -5.69 19.67 11.01
N ASP A 247 -4.74 18.94 10.42
CA ASP A 247 -5.02 18.09 9.26
C ASP A 247 -5.30 16.64 9.65
N ASP A 248 -5.92 15.87 8.76
CA ASP A 248 -6.25 14.46 8.97
C ASP A 248 -5.39 13.57 8.08
N TRP A 249 -4.71 12.57 8.65
CA TRP A 249 -3.70 11.82 7.91
C TRP A 249 -3.99 10.33 7.87
N ALA A 250 -3.65 9.72 6.74
CA ALA A 250 -3.49 8.28 6.62
C ALA A 250 -2.16 7.97 5.91
N ILE A 251 -1.61 6.80 6.17
CA ILE A 251 -0.43 6.31 5.47
C ILE A 251 -0.82 5.04 4.72
N VAL A 252 -0.49 4.98 3.45
CA VAL A 252 -0.55 3.77 2.65
C VAL A 252 0.87 3.35 2.35
N THR A 253 1.18 2.09 2.58
CA THR A 253 2.51 1.54 2.33
C THR A 253 2.38 0.36 1.39
N HIS A 254 3.43 0.08 0.64
CA HIS A 254 3.54 -1.15 -0.13
C HIS A 254 4.80 -1.90 0.27
N SER A 255 4.73 -3.22 0.45
CA SER A 255 5.90 -4.09 0.65
C SER A 255 6.83 -3.57 1.78
N LEU A 256 8.14 -3.42 1.53
CA LEU A 256 9.14 -2.89 2.47
C LEU A 256 8.74 -1.54 3.10
N GLY A 257 7.93 -0.74 2.39
CA GLY A 257 7.43 0.53 2.90
C GLY A 257 6.69 0.41 4.23
N SER A 258 6.08 -0.75 4.54
CA SER A 258 5.40 -0.97 5.83
C SER A 258 6.38 -0.92 6.99
N ARG A 259 7.52 -1.62 6.88
CA ARG A 259 8.57 -1.61 7.91
C ARG A 259 9.23 -0.26 8.04
N VAL A 260 9.60 0.36 6.91
CA VAL A 260 10.27 1.67 6.92
C VAL A 260 9.38 2.73 7.57
N THR A 261 8.07 2.68 7.31
CA THR A 261 7.09 3.59 7.92
C THR A 261 7.01 3.41 9.43
N LEU A 262 6.88 2.17 9.93
CA LEU A 262 6.86 1.93 11.38
C LEU A 262 8.17 2.38 12.04
N ASP A 263 9.31 2.09 11.42
CA ASP A 263 10.62 2.53 11.92
C ASP A 263 10.75 4.07 11.92
N ALA A 264 10.21 4.76 10.92
CA ALA A 264 10.22 6.22 10.86
C ALA A 264 9.32 6.85 11.93
N LEU A 265 8.16 6.24 12.21
CA LEU A 265 7.26 6.65 13.31
C LEU A 265 7.88 6.38 14.69
N GLN A 266 8.66 5.31 14.83
CA GLN A 266 9.43 5.05 16.06
C GLN A 266 10.57 6.06 16.22
N GLY A 267 11.28 6.35 15.12
CA GLY A 267 12.43 7.26 15.11
C GLY A 267 12.09 8.71 15.51
N THR A 268 10.81 9.11 15.49
CA THR A 268 10.42 10.43 16.02
C THR A 268 10.61 10.54 17.54
N ALA A 269 10.68 9.43 18.26
CA ALA A 269 10.93 9.44 19.71
C ALA A 269 12.42 9.49 20.08
N ASP A 270 13.30 9.12 19.15
CA ASP A 270 14.75 9.22 19.30
C ASP A 270 15.28 10.60 18.85
N LEU A 271 14.38 11.51 18.45
CA LEU A 271 14.74 12.90 18.18
C LEU A 271 15.37 13.52 19.44
N PRO A 272 16.38 14.40 19.29
CA PRO A 272 17.01 15.08 20.42
C PRO A 272 16.10 16.18 20.99
N ILE A 273 14.89 15.81 21.41
CA ILE A 273 13.81 16.68 21.89
C ILE A 273 14.19 17.52 23.11
N GLN A 274 15.22 17.11 23.86
CA GLN A 274 15.75 17.89 24.98
C GLN A 274 16.52 19.12 24.53
N THR A 275 16.98 19.16 23.27
CA THR A 275 17.81 20.25 22.73
C THR A 275 17.04 21.24 21.87
N ASP A 276 15.84 20.88 21.37
CA ASP A 276 15.04 21.73 20.48
C ASP A 276 13.55 21.69 20.85
N PRO A 277 12.97 22.81 21.36
CA PRO A 277 11.55 22.90 21.71
C PRO A 277 10.59 22.62 20.55
N GLY A 278 10.99 22.93 19.32
CA GLY A 278 10.21 22.64 18.12
C GLY A 278 10.06 21.14 17.91
N LEU A 279 11.16 20.38 18.03
CA LEU A 279 11.12 18.91 17.94
C LEU A 279 10.26 18.29 19.04
N LYS A 280 10.34 18.83 20.27
CA LYS A 280 9.47 18.38 21.36
C LYS A 280 7.99 18.63 21.04
N THR A 281 7.64 19.81 20.56
CA THR A 281 6.26 20.16 20.21
C THR A 281 5.72 19.24 19.11
N PHE A 282 6.54 18.95 18.09
CA PHE A 282 6.21 18.02 17.01
C PHE A 282 5.96 16.60 17.55
N ALA A 283 6.87 16.09 18.39
CA ALA A 283 6.74 14.76 18.99
C ALA A 283 5.51 14.67 19.93
N ASP A 284 5.26 15.68 20.75
CA ASP A 284 4.09 15.73 21.65
C ASP A 284 2.77 15.75 20.87
N ALA A 285 2.73 16.43 19.71
CA ALA A 285 1.56 16.44 18.84
C ALA A 285 1.34 15.08 18.17
N LEU A 286 2.40 14.43 17.69
CA LEU A 286 2.32 13.04 17.21
C LEU A 286 1.84 12.08 18.31
N ALA A 287 2.33 12.21 19.54
CA ALA A 287 1.95 11.33 20.65
C ALA A 287 0.45 11.37 21.03
N ARG A 288 -0.32 12.35 20.51
CA ARG A 288 -1.77 12.47 20.66
C ARG A 288 -2.55 12.05 19.41
N ARG A 289 -1.86 11.62 18.35
CA ARG A 289 -2.46 11.29 17.05
C ARG A 289 -2.86 9.83 16.99
N GLU A 290 -4.03 9.60 16.42
CA GLU A 290 -4.42 8.31 15.87
C GLU A 290 -4.11 8.31 14.37
N ILE A 291 -3.41 7.27 13.89
CA ILE A 291 -3.03 7.15 12.48
C ILE A 291 -3.48 5.79 11.94
N GLN A 292 -4.15 5.81 10.79
CA GLN A 292 -4.41 4.61 9.99
C GLN A 292 -3.23 4.34 9.06
N VAL A 293 -2.66 3.14 9.15
CA VAL A 293 -1.57 2.66 8.29
C VAL A 293 -2.05 1.45 7.51
N PHE A 294 -2.34 1.65 6.23
CA PHE A 294 -2.74 0.60 5.30
C PHE A 294 -1.48 -0.02 4.68
N MET A 295 -1.28 -1.32 4.86
CA MET A 295 -0.08 -2.04 4.41
C MET A 295 -0.42 -2.98 3.27
N LEU A 296 -0.25 -2.50 2.03
CA LEU A 296 -0.44 -3.29 0.82
C LEU A 296 0.74 -4.25 0.64
N SER A 297 0.48 -5.55 0.40
CA SER A 297 1.55 -6.55 0.32
C SER A 297 2.47 -6.51 1.54
N ASN A 298 1.91 -6.57 2.75
CA ASN A 298 2.70 -6.40 3.96
C ASN A 298 3.86 -7.42 4.09
N GLN A 299 5.08 -6.94 4.38
CA GLN A 299 6.29 -7.76 4.54
C GLN A 299 6.86 -7.78 5.97
N LEU A 300 6.13 -7.26 6.96
CA LEU A 300 6.65 -7.12 8.33
C LEU A 300 7.25 -8.42 8.90
N PRO A 301 6.58 -9.58 8.85
CA PRO A 301 7.15 -10.85 9.36
C PRO A 301 8.46 -11.26 8.70
N LEU A 302 8.57 -11.11 7.38
CA LEU A 302 9.80 -11.43 6.65
C LEU A 302 10.95 -10.52 7.06
N LEU A 303 10.68 -9.20 7.16
CA LEU A 303 11.70 -8.19 7.43
C LEU A 303 12.16 -8.17 8.88
N GLU A 304 11.35 -8.71 9.80
CA GLU A 304 11.71 -8.85 11.22
C GLU A 304 12.90 -9.82 11.41
N ALA A 305 13.10 -10.80 10.53
CA ALA A 305 14.20 -11.75 10.63
C ALA A 305 15.60 -11.11 10.54
N GLY A 306 15.71 -9.93 9.90
CA GLY A 306 16.96 -9.20 9.74
C GLY A 306 17.20 -8.11 10.79
N ARG A 307 16.48 -8.11 11.92
CA ARG A 307 16.44 -6.97 12.85
C ARG A 307 16.84 -7.32 14.28
N GLU A 308 17.40 -6.33 14.95
CA GLU A 308 17.43 -6.30 16.41
C GLU A 308 16.00 -6.16 16.94
N ARG A 309 15.72 -6.88 18.03
CA ARG A 309 14.40 -6.84 18.67
C ARG A 309 14.05 -5.43 19.09
N GLN A 310 12.76 -5.10 18.96
CA GLN A 310 12.21 -3.87 19.51
C GLN A 310 12.45 -3.81 21.03
N GLN A 311 12.73 -2.62 21.54
CA GLN A 311 13.09 -2.43 22.95
C GLN A 311 11.88 -2.56 23.88
N VAL A 312 10.70 -2.11 23.44
CA VAL A 312 9.47 -2.09 24.24
C VAL A 312 8.39 -2.88 23.53
N VAL A 313 8.24 -4.17 23.89
CA VAL A 313 7.22 -5.09 23.34
C VAL A 313 6.37 -5.68 24.45
N GLY A 314 5.17 -6.17 24.12
CA GLY A 314 4.23 -6.78 25.08
C GLY A 314 3.79 -5.86 26.22
N GLN A 315 3.87 -4.53 26.05
CA GLN A 315 3.62 -3.53 27.09
C GLN A 315 2.50 -2.54 26.71
N LEU A 316 1.55 -2.94 25.86
CA LEU A 316 0.48 -2.07 25.37
C LEU A 316 -0.29 -1.40 26.52
N ALA A 317 -0.74 -2.17 27.53
CA ALA A 317 -1.48 -1.63 28.67
C ALA A 317 -0.66 -0.61 29.51
N ALA A 318 0.67 -0.60 29.40
CA ALA A 318 1.50 0.35 30.11
C ALA A 318 1.55 1.72 29.41
N TYR A 319 1.56 1.75 28.08
CA TYR A 319 1.79 2.95 27.27
C TYR A 319 0.53 3.47 26.54
N CYS A 320 -0.50 2.64 26.39
CA CYS A 320 -1.64 2.91 25.52
C CYS A 320 -2.97 2.95 26.29
N GLY A 321 -3.99 3.54 25.66
CA GLY A 321 -5.30 3.77 26.25
C GLY A 321 -5.42 5.14 26.93
N PRO A 322 -6.60 5.45 27.51
CA PRO A 322 -6.93 6.78 28.01
C PRO A 322 -6.12 7.19 29.27
N HIS A 323 -5.64 6.21 30.03
CA HIS A 323 -4.90 6.41 31.28
C HIS A 323 -3.66 5.50 31.33
N PRO A 324 -2.63 5.77 30.51
CA PRO A 324 -1.44 4.93 30.49
C PRO A 324 -0.67 5.06 31.79
N SER A 325 -0.13 3.95 32.29
CA SER A 325 0.67 3.93 33.53
C SER A 325 2.10 4.44 33.33
N ARG A 326 2.57 4.55 32.07
CA ARG A 326 3.87 5.09 31.69
C ARG A 326 3.74 6.15 30.60
N PRO A 327 4.47 7.29 30.70
CA PRO A 327 4.55 8.26 29.61
C PRO A 327 5.45 7.74 28.48
N GLY A 328 5.45 8.45 27.34
CA GLY A 328 6.39 8.20 26.25
C GLY A 328 5.87 7.31 25.12
N ARG A 329 4.55 7.23 24.94
CA ARG A 329 3.96 6.72 23.69
C ARG A 329 4.35 7.63 22.51
N PHE A 330 4.46 7.03 21.34
CA PHE A 330 4.80 7.70 20.09
C PHE A 330 3.57 8.21 19.36
N LEU A 331 2.46 7.49 19.49
CA LEU A 331 1.15 7.78 18.93
C LEU A 331 0.08 7.38 19.97
N GLU A 332 -1.10 7.98 19.90
CA GLU A 332 -2.26 7.55 20.69
C GLU A 332 -2.72 6.16 20.24
N LYS A 333 -2.78 5.96 18.92
CA LYS A 333 -3.16 4.69 18.28
C LYS A 333 -2.53 4.59 16.88
N THR A 334 -2.00 3.42 16.55
CA THR A 334 -1.63 3.06 15.17
C THR A 334 -2.58 1.96 14.71
N GLN A 335 -3.60 2.31 13.92
CA GLN A 335 -4.49 1.31 13.33
C GLN A 335 -3.84 0.73 12.08
N ILE A 336 -3.27 -0.46 12.21
CA ILE A 336 -2.61 -1.21 11.15
C ILE A 336 -3.65 -2.03 10.40
N VAL A 337 -3.81 -1.76 9.11
CA VAL A 337 -4.70 -2.52 8.22
C VAL A 337 -3.82 -3.23 7.20
N ALA A 338 -3.55 -4.52 7.42
CA ALA A 338 -2.60 -5.31 6.65
C ALA A 338 -3.31 -6.07 5.52
N PHE A 339 -3.00 -5.74 4.26
CA PHE A 339 -3.49 -6.45 3.09
C PHE A 339 -2.48 -7.53 2.67
N SER A 340 -2.98 -8.72 2.38
CA SER A 340 -2.18 -9.85 1.91
C SER A 340 -2.96 -10.65 0.88
N ASP A 341 -2.35 -10.90 -0.27
CA ASP A 341 -2.84 -11.87 -1.25
C ASP A 341 -2.18 -13.21 -0.95
N PRO A 342 -2.94 -14.29 -0.66
CA PRO A 342 -2.37 -15.63 -0.48
C PRO A 342 -1.48 -16.11 -1.63
N ASN A 343 -1.64 -15.54 -2.83
CA ASN A 343 -0.81 -15.86 -4.00
C ASN A 343 0.43 -14.97 -4.14
N ASP A 344 0.56 -13.94 -3.31
CA ASP A 344 1.76 -13.11 -3.21
C ASP A 344 2.75 -13.77 -2.25
N LEU A 345 3.83 -14.31 -2.83
CA LEU A 345 4.88 -15.04 -2.12
C LEU A 345 5.63 -14.19 -1.07
N LEU A 346 5.50 -12.88 -1.12
CA LEU A 346 6.17 -11.96 -0.21
C LEU A 346 5.19 -11.26 0.74
N SER A 347 3.88 -11.46 0.63
CA SER A 347 2.92 -10.87 1.56
C SER A 347 2.64 -11.80 2.75
N TYR A 348 2.46 -11.19 3.92
CA TYR A 348 2.14 -11.90 5.16
C TYR A 348 1.08 -11.15 5.96
N PRO A 349 0.09 -11.86 6.51
CA PRO A 349 -0.77 -11.27 7.52
C PRO A 349 0.05 -10.87 8.75
N VAL A 350 -0.52 -10.01 9.58
CA VAL A 350 0.03 -9.59 10.87
C VAL A 350 -0.86 -10.17 11.97
N PRO A 351 -0.58 -11.38 12.49
CA PRO A 351 -1.29 -11.90 13.66
C PRO A 351 -1.09 -10.98 14.87
N GLU A 352 -2.07 -10.93 15.76
CA GLU A 352 -2.00 -10.12 16.99
C GLU A 352 -0.74 -10.45 17.81
N GLN A 353 -0.44 -11.74 18.00
CA GLN A 353 0.78 -12.19 18.67
C GLN A 353 2.08 -11.70 17.99
N PHE A 354 2.07 -11.55 16.66
CA PHE A 354 3.23 -10.98 15.96
C PHE A 354 3.38 -9.50 16.33
N ALA A 355 2.28 -8.74 16.26
CA ALA A 355 2.29 -7.33 16.62
C ALA A 355 2.76 -7.09 18.07
N GLU A 356 2.25 -7.87 19.03
CA GLU A 356 2.65 -7.78 20.43
C GLU A 356 4.15 -8.01 20.66
N ARG A 357 4.76 -8.92 19.89
CA ARG A 357 6.16 -9.36 20.08
C ARG A 357 7.17 -8.58 19.26
N HIS A 358 6.75 -7.95 18.16
CA HIS A 358 7.66 -7.40 17.15
C HIS A 358 7.37 -5.95 16.76
N ILE A 359 6.25 -5.37 17.21
CA ILE A 359 5.94 -3.96 17.03
C ILE A 359 6.08 -3.26 18.38
N ASP A 360 6.76 -2.10 18.38
CA ASP A 360 6.98 -1.33 19.61
C ASP A 360 5.64 -0.92 20.22
N SER A 361 5.42 -1.29 21.48
CA SER A 361 4.16 -1.02 22.19
C SER A 361 3.85 0.46 22.33
N ARG A 362 4.86 1.35 22.23
CA ARG A 362 4.67 2.80 22.26
C ARG A 362 4.00 3.35 21.00
N LEU A 363 3.94 2.58 19.91
CA LEU A 363 3.12 2.92 18.73
C LEU A 363 1.63 2.69 18.98
N CYS A 364 1.25 2.00 20.06
CA CYS A 364 -0.13 1.61 20.32
C CYS A 364 -0.81 0.93 19.11
N PRO A 365 -0.20 -0.14 18.56
CA PRO A 365 -0.76 -0.85 17.42
C PRO A 365 -2.10 -1.52 17.75
N SER A 366 -3.03 -1.44 16.80
CA SER A 366 -4.23 -2.25 16.71
C SER A 366 -4.29 -2.79 15.28
N VAL A 367 -4.54 -4.08 15.11
CA VAL A 367 -4.35 -4.76 13.82
C VAL A 367 -5.66 -5.26 13.24
N SER A 368 -5.81 -5.11 11.93
CA SER A 368 -6.84 -5.77 11.13
C SER A 368 -6.19 -6.35 9.87
N ASN A 369 -6.52 -7.59 9.56
CA ASN A 369 -5.99 -8.31 8.41
C ASN A 369 -7.02 -8.38 7.29
N ILE A 370 -6.55 -8.22 6.07
CA ILE A 370 -7.35 -8.32 4.85
C ILE A 370 -6.66 -9.34 3.96
N THR A 371 -7.28 -10.51 3.82
CA THR A 371 -6.86 -11.54 2.87
C THR A 371 -7.64 -11.35 1.57
N ILE A 372 -6.96 -10.92 0.51
CA ILE A 372 -7.62 -10.53 -0.74
C ILE A 372 -6.84 -11.01 -1.96
N ASN A 373 -7.50 -11.70 -2.89
CA ASN A 373 -6.88 -12.03 -4.17
C ASN A 373 -6.97 -10.84 -5.12
N VAL A 374 -5.87 -10.15 -5.35
CA VAL A 374 -5.83 -9.03 -6.31
C VAL A 374 -5.49 -9.54 -7.71
N ALA A 375 -4.84 -10.70 -7.82
CA ALA A 375 -4.64 -11.41 -9.07
C ALA A 375 -5.71 -12.50 -9.30
N SER A 376 -6.10 -12.67 -10.56
CA SER A 376 -6.97 -13.76 -10.97
C SER A 376 -6.24 -15.10 -10.89
N VAL A 377 -6.96 -16.13 -10.41
CA VAL A 377 -6.49 -17.51 -10.37
C VAL A 377 -7.02 -18.23 -11.59
N ASN A 378 -6.14 -18.76 -12.42
CA ASN A 378 -6.51 -19.52 -13.62
C ASN A 378 -6.30 -21.02 -13.38
N SER A 379 -7.25 -21.83 -13.83
CA SER A 379 -7.04 -23.29 -13.86
C SER A 379 -6.14 -23.64 -15.04
N PHE A 380 -5.01 -24.29 -14.78
CA PHE A 380 -4.13 -24.81 -15.82
C PHE A 380 -4.33 -26.33 -15.95
N LEU A 381 -4.66 -26.79 -17.16
CA LEU A 381 -4.91 -28.20 -17.48
C LEU A 381 -3.75 -29.09 -16.99
N GLY A 382 -4.04 -29.88 -15.94
CA GLY A 382 -3.11 -30.87 -15.38
C GLY A 382 -2.15 -30.35 -14.29
N LEU A 383 -2.10 -29.05 -14.00
CA LEU A 383 -1.21 -28.47 -12.96
C LEU A 383 -1.95 -27.82 -11.78
N GLY A 384 -3.28 -27.81 -11.78
CA GLY A 384 -4.10 -27.20 -10.71
C GLY A 384 -4.38 -25.72 -10.94
N GLN A 385 -4.65 -24.98 -9.85
CA GLN A 385 -4.90 -23.54 -9.88
C GLN A 385 -3.57 -22.78 -9.82
N VAL A 386 -3.38 -21.78 -10.71
CA VAL A 386 -2.17 -20.98 -10.79
C VAL A 386 -2.54 -19.50 -10.82
N ALA A 387 -1.90 -18.72 -9.95
CA ALA A 387 -1.91 -17.26 -9.98
C ALA A 387 -0.50 -16.74 -10.28
N ASN A 388 -0.41 -15.59 -10.96
CA ASN A 388 0.87 -14.94 -11.18
C ASN A 388 1.31 -14.21 -9.90
N PRO A 389 2.40 -14.64 -9.24
CA PRO A 389 2.83 -14.04 -7.97
C PRO A 389 3.24 -12.58 -8.12
N LEU A 390 3.74 -12.16 -9.29
CA LEU A 390 4.05 -10.75 -9.56
C LEU A 390 2.78 -9.90 -9.62
N SER A 391 1.72 -10.42 -10.25
CA SER A 391 0.42 -9.75 -10.28
C SER A 391 -0.21 -9.70 -8.90
N ALA A 392 -0.09 -10.78 -8.11
CA ALA A 392 -0.57 -10.83 -6.72
C ALA A 392 0.17 -9.81 -5.83
N HIS A 393 1.45 -9.54 -6.12
CA HIS A 393 2.26 -8.57 -5.39
C HIS A 393 1.98 -7.10 -5.76
N SER A 394 1.68 -6.83 -7.04
CA SER A 394 1.57 -5.46 -7.56
C SER A 394 0.13 -4.98 -7.81
N GLY A 395 -0.84 -5.90 -7.88
CA GLY A 395 -2.21 -5.62 -8.34
C GLY A 395 -3.09 -4.81 -7.37
N TYR A 396 -2.66 -4.57 -6.13
CA TYR A 396 -3.46 -3.88 -5.11
C TYR A 396 -3.93 -2.48 -5.54
N GLY A 397 -3.09 -1.72 -6.25
CA GLY A 397 -3.42 -0.36 -6.65
C GLY A 397 -4.62 -0.26 -7.60
N THR A 398 -4.90 -1.32 -8.35
CA THR A 398 -5.96 -1.38 -9.37
C THR A 398 -7.20 -2.14 -8.92
N ASP A 399 -7.16 -2.82 -7.77
CA ASP A 399 -8.32 -3.59 -7.28
C ASP A 399 -9.34 -2.65 -6.61
N GLU A 400 -10.55 -2.62 -7.15
CA GLU A 400 -11.62 -1.72 -6.67
C GLU A 400 -12.01 -1.99 -5.20
N ARG A 401 -11.91 -3.25 -4.73
CA ARG A 401 -12.19 -3.58 -3.32
C ARG A 401 -11.11 -2.99 -2.42
N VAL A 402 -9.85 -2.99 -2.84
CA VAL A 402 -8.77 -2.32 -2.11
C VAL A 402 -9.06 -0.83 -2.01
N GLY A 403 -9.37 -0.16 -3.13
CA GLY A 403 -9.74 1.26 -3.12
C GLY A 403 -10.92 1.56 -2.19
N ALA A 404 -11.94 0.71 -2.21
CA ALA A 404 -13.12 0.81 -1.36
C ALA A 404 -12.82 0.58 0.14
N LEU A 405 -11.95 -0.38 0.48
CA LEU A 405 -11.50 -0.65 1.85
C LEU A 405 -10.65 0.51 2.40
N LEU A 406 -9.75 1.09 1.59
CA LEU A 406 -9.01 2.30 1.97
C LEU A 406 -9.95 3.49 2.20
N ALA A 407 -10.97 3.63 1.35
CA ALA A 407 -11.91 4.73 1.41
C ALA A 407 -12.86 4.63 2.60
N ARG A 408 -13.57 3.51 2.79
CA ARG A 408 -14.70 3.39 3.72
C ARG A 408 -14.56 2.31 4.78
N GLY A 409 -13.42 1.61 4.78
CA GLY A 409 -13.11 0.55 5.74
C GLY A 409 -14.08 -0.62 5.73
N ALA A 410 -14.13 -1.33 6.85
CA ALA A 410 -14.95 -2.52 7.06
C ALA A 410 -15.45 -2.62 8.51
N GLY A 411 -16.45 -3.47 8.75
CA GLY A 411 -17.03 -3.66 10.09
C GLY A 411 -17.83 -2.47 10.61
N ASN A 412 -18.25 -1.54 9.75
CA ASN A 412 -18.95 -0.32 10.13
C ASN A 412 -20.18 -0.04 9.22
N PRO A 413 -21.15 0.79 9.64
CA PRO A 413 -22.38 1.04 8.89
C PRO A 413 -22.19 1.72 7.52
N ASN A 414 -21.02 2.30 7.26
CA ASN A 414 -20.71 3.06 6.05
C ASN A 414 -19.86 2.28 5.03
N VAL A 415 -19.74 0.96 5.20
CA VAL A 415 -18.97 0.09 4.29
C VAL A 415 -19.41 0.27 2.83
N ALA A 416 -18.46 0.23 1.90
CA ALA A 416 -18.78 0.35 0.47
C ALA A 416 -19.58 -0.86 -0.03
N PRO A 417 -20.53 -0.69 -0.98
CA PRO A 417 -21.33 -1.80 -1.51
C PRO A 417 -20.48 -2.96 -2.02
N ILE A 418 -19.44 -2.67 -2.82
CA ILE A 418 -18.53 -3.71 -3.35
C ILE A 418 -17.85 -4.51 -2.23
N VAL A 419 -17.55 -3.90 -1.08
CA VAL A 419 -16.95 -4.60 0.06
C VAL A 419 -18.01 -5.45 0.77
N ALA A 420 -19.21 -4.93 0.98
CA ALA A 420 -20.31 -5.68 1.60
C ALA A 420 -20.74 -6.89 0.75
N GLU A 421 -20.66 -6.78 -0.57
CA GLU A 421 -21.06 -7.83 -1.51
C GLU A 421 -19.95 -8.85 -1.77
N ARG A 422 -18.67 -8.41 -1.77
CA ARG A 422 -17.54 -9.22 -2.26
C ARG A 422 -16.55 -9.64 -1.19
N CYS A 423 -16.68 -9.14 0.03
CA CYS A 423 -15.81 -9.48 1.15
C CYS A 423 -16.61 -10.04 2.33
N THR A 424 -16.03 -11.00 3.04
CA THR A 424 -16.53 -11.45 4.35
C THR A 424 -15.90 -10.64 5.47
N TRP A 425 -16.65 -10.36 6.54
CA TRP A 425 -16.18 -9.67 7.74
C TRP A 425 -16.21 -10.60 8.95
N ARG A 426 -15.14 -10.61 9.72
CA ARG A 426 -15.02 -11.35 10.98
C ARG A 426 -14.45 -10.44 12.07
N GLU A 427 -15.28 -10.10 13.04
CA GLU A 427 -14.88 -9.20 14.12
C GLU A 427 -13.99 -9.90 15.14
N THR A 428 -12.92 -9.21 15.56
CA THR A 428 -12.12 -9.59 16.72
C THR A 428 -12.55 -8.78 17.93
N ASP A 429 -13.10 -9.46 18.94
CA ASP A 429 -13.52 -8.85 20.21
C ASP A 429 -12.47 -9.09 21.30
N GLU A 430 -11.68 -8.06 21.61
CA GLU A 430 -10.65 -8.09 22.66
C GLU A 430 -11.23 -8.35 24.06
N SER A 431 -12.53 -8.14 24.28
CA SER A 431 -13.17 -8.43 25.58
C SER A 431 -13.20 -9.92 25.89
N LEU A 432 -13.10 -10.79 24.87
CA LEU A 432 -13.08 -12.24 25.02
C LEU A 432 -11.74 -12.79 25.55
N MET A 433 -10.69 -11.97 25.61
CA MET A 433 -9.37 -12.32 26.16
C MET A 433 -9.24 -12.04 27.67
N LYS A 434 -10.25 -11.42 28.30
CA LYS A 434 -10.22 -10.96 29.69
C LYS A 434 -10.73 -11.95 30.72
#